data_AF-A0A655WT54-F1
#
_entry.id   AF-A0A655WT54-F1
#
_cell.length_a   1.000
_cell.length_b   1.000
_cell.length_c   1.000
_cell.angle_alpha   90.00
_cell.angle_beta   90.00
_cell.angle_gamma   90.00
#
_symmetry.space_group_name_H-M   'P 1'
#
loop_
_entity.id
_entity.type
_entity.pdbx_description
1 polymer ?
#
loop_
_entity_poly.entity_id
_entity_poly.type
_entity_poly.pdbx_seq_one_letter_code
_entity_poly.pdbx_strand_id
1 'polypeptide(L)'
;MISRFTILFISFLLSFSVSADETWAIDCNSGLGRIVFKENKADLVVNLNQIVISANIVQSGNSISFYLDEPIELGRGGMMLDWDSFSKNEKIAVVTINGNKASLSWNGFFETNKSQYIWVSESEFYSQGSRKNVAIFRCEI
;
A
#
# COMPACT_ATOMS: atom_id res chain seq x y z
N MET A 1 -22.21 40.23 -36.40
CA MET A 1 -22.69 39.28 -35.38
C MET A 1 -21.86 38.01 -35.47
N ILE A 2 -20.83 37.86 -34.64
CA ILE A 2 -20.02 36.63 -34.58
C ILE A 2 -20.37 35.96 -33.26
N SER A 3 -21.19 34.91 -33.34
CA SER A 3 -21.53 34.06 -32.20
C SER A 3 -20.30 33.24 -31.83
N ARG A 4 -19.71 33.51 -30.66
CA ARG A 4 -18.62 32.71 -30.11
C ARG A 4 -19.21 31.52 -29.37
N PHE A 5 -19.17 30.35 -30.00
CA PHE A 5 -19.42 29.08 -29.33
C PHE A 5 -18.20 28.73 -28.48
N THR A 6 -18.30 28.95 -27.17
CA THR A 6 -17.31 28.49 -26.19
C THR A 6 -17.58 27.02 -25.93
N ILE A 7 -16.78 26.13 -26.53
CA ILE A 7 -16.80 24.70 -26.22
C ILE A 7 -16.17 24.52 -24.83
N LEU A 8 -16.98 24.23 -23.82
CA LEU A 8 -16.52 23.83 -22.49
C LEU A 8 -15.99 22.39 -22.58
N PHE A 9 -14.67 22.25 -22.59
CA PHE A 9 -14.01 20.94 -22.40
C PHE A 9 -14.14 20.56 -20.91
N ILE A 10 -15.18 19.82 -20.57
CA ILE A 10 -15.30 19.20 -19.24
C ILE A 10 -14.39 17.98 -19.25
N SER A 11 -13.13 18.15 -18.84
CA SER A 11 -12.24 17.03 -18.54
C SER A 11 -12.74 16.37 -17.26
N PHE A 12 -13.56 15.34 -17.40
CA PHE A 12 -14.00 14.49 -16.29
C PHE A 12 -12.77 13.70 -15.82
N LEU A 13 -12.00 14.28 -14.90
CA LEU A 13 -10.97 13.55 -14.17
C LEU A 13 -11.73 12.52 -13.33
N LEU A 14 -11.72 11.26 -13.77
CA LEU A 14 -12.14 10.13 -12.97
C LEU A 14 -11.17 10.03 -11.79
N SER A 15 -11.45 10.79 -10.73
CA SER A 15 -10.78 10.64 -9.46
C SER A 15 -11.21 9.30 -8.90
N PHE A 16 -10.30 8.33 -8.95
CA PHE A 16 -10.45 7.10 -8.20
C PHE A 16 -10.40 7.44 -6.71
N SER A 17 -11.27 6.86 -5.90
CA SER A 17 -11.24 6.95 -4.44
C SER A 17 -11.40 5.55 -3.89
N VAL A 18 -10.49 5.13 -3.02
CA VAL A 18 -10.70 3.92 -2.22
C VAL A 18 -11.71 4.24 -1.13
N SER A 19 -12.72 3.39 -0.93
CA SER A 19 -13.67 3.59 0.17
C SER A 19 -13.06 3.13 1.50
N ALA A 20 -13.52 3.73 2.61
CA ALA A 20 -13.26 3.16 3.93
C ALA A 20 -13.76 1.71 3.96
N ASP A 21 -13.02 0.86 4.67
CA ASP A 21 -13.22 -0.58 4.82
C ASP A 21 -13.03 -1.41 3.54
N GLU A 22 -12.57 -0.79 2.43
CA GLU A 22 -12.20 -1.54 1.22
C GLU A 22 -11.00 -2.46 1.51
N THR A 23 -11.15 -3.74 1.20
CA THR A 23 -10.11 -4.75 1.46
C THR A 23 -9.50 -5.25 0.17
N TRP A 24 -8.17 -5.36 0.16
CA TRP A 24 -7.39 -5.94 -0.92
C TRP A 24 -6.46 -7.03 -0.38
N ALA A 25 -6.15 -8.05 -1.16
CA ALA A 25 -5.22 -9.09 -0.74
C ALA A 25 -4.52 -9.76 -1.93
N ILE A 26 -3.41 -10.45 -1.65
CA ILE A 26 -2.82 -11.40 -2.61
C ILE A 26 -3.79 -12.59 -2.78
N ASP A 27 -4.34 -13.06 -1.66
CA ASP A 27 -5.40 -14.06 -1.61
C ASP A 27 -6.44 -13.67 -0.54
N CYS A 28 -7.66 -13.35 -1.00
CA CYS A 28 -8.76 -12.92 -0.14
C CYS A 28 -9.27 -14.03 0.79
N ASN A 29 -9.08 -15.31 0.45
CA ASN A 29 -9.58 -16.41 1.26
C ASN A 29 -8.70 -16.68 2.48
N SER A 30 -7.37 -16.66 2.29
CA SER A 30 -6.40 -16.86 3.38
C SER A 30 -6.07 -15.57 4.13
N GLY A 31 -6.34 -14.41 3.54
CA GLY A 31 -5.92 -13.11 4.07
C GLY A 31 -4.43 -12.83 3.89
N LEU A 32 -3.75 -13.56 3.00
CA LEU A 32 -2.34 -13.36 2.67
C LEU A 32 -2.12 -11.99 2.02
N GLY A 33 -1.17 -11.21 2.55
CA GLY A 33 -0.86 -9.88 2.04
C GLY A 33 -2.09 -8.96 2.04
N ARG A 34 -2.93 -9.04 3.07
CA ARG A 34 -4.17 -8.24 3.18
C ARG A 34 -3.85 -6.78 3.49
N ILE A 35 -4.60 -5.88 2.85
CA ILE A 35 -4.62 -4.43 3.07
C ILE A 35 -6.06 -4.03 3.33
N VAL A 36 -6.33 -3.41 4.47
CA VAL A 36 -7.64 -2.86 4.81
C VAL A 36 -7.52 -1.35 4.81
N PHE A 37 -8.19 -0.69 3.87
CA PHE A 37 -8.18 0.76 3.78
C PHE A 37 -9.13 1.38 4.80
N LYS A 38 -8.67 2.47 5.41
CA LYS A 38 -9.43 3.37 6.28
C LYS A 38 -9.42 4.75 5.63
N GLU A 39 -10.00 5.76 6.26
CA GLU A 39 -10.10 7.10 5.65
C GLU A 39 -8.76 7.67 5.14
N ASN A 40 -7.74 7.73 6.01
CA ASN A 40 -6.40 8.27 5.69
C ASN A 40 -5.27 7.32 6.09
N LYS A 41 -5.60 6.06 6.37
CA LYS A 41 -4.67 5.02 6.76
C LYS A 41 -5.00 3.71 6.06
N ALA A 42 -4.12 2.75 6.16
CA ALA A 42 -4.40 1.37 5.86
C ALA A 42 -3.69 0.45 6.85
N ASP A 43 -4.33 -0.66 7.18
CA ASP A 43 -3.68 -1.74 7.93
C ASP A 43 -3.18 -2.79 6.95
N LEU A 44 -1.92 -3.18 7.07
CA LEU A 44 -1.26 -4.11 6.16
C LEU A 44 -0.79 -5.34 6.94
N VAL A 45 -1.18 -6.53 6.48
CA VAL A 45 -0.59 -7.80 6.87
C VAL A 45 0.66 -8.00 6.02
N VAL A 46 1.81 -7.56 6.54
CA VAL A 46 3.10 -7.58 5.82
C VAL A 46 3.69 -8.99 5.78
N ASN A 47 3.59 -9.73 6.89
CA ASN A 47 3.97 -11.13 6.97
C ASN A 47 3.01 -11.83 7.91
N LEU A 48 2.27 -12.83 7.41
CA LEU A 48 1.14 -13.42 8.12
C LEU A 48 1.61 -14.00 9.47
N ASN A 49 0.87 -13.69 10.54
CA ASN A 49 1.19 -14.05 11.93
C ASN A 49 2.50 -13.45 12.48
N GLN A 50 3.22 -12.63 11.72
CA GLN A 50 4.49 -12.03 12.17
C GLN A 50 4.42 -10.51 12.27
N ILE A 51 3.82 -9.83 11.29
CA ILE A 51 3.80 -8.36 11.24
C ILE A 51 2.49 -7.88 10.62
N VAL A 52 1.70 -7.16 11.42
CA VAL A 52 0.63 -6.28 10.97
C VAL A 52 0.99 -4.85 11.35
N ILE A 53 0.88 -3.91 10.41
CA ILE A 53 1.20 -2.49 10.62
C ILE A 53 0.02 -1.61 10.26
N SER A 54 0.00 -0.41 10.82
CA SER A 54 -0.76 0.71 10.27
C SER A 54 0.16 1.60 9.45
N ALA A 55 -0.36 2.15 8.36
CA ALA A 55 0.35 3.04 7.47
C ALA A 55 -0.50 4.27 7.12
N ASN A 56 0.13 5.44 7.10
CA ASN A 56 -0.46 6.64 6.51
C ASN A 56 -0.46 6.49 4.99
N ILE A 57 -1.53 6.95 4.33
CA ILE A 57 -1.66 6.86 2.88
C ILE A 57 -1.65 8.24 2.21
N VAL A 58 -0.97 8.33 1.08
CA VAL A 58 -1.00 9.51 0.20
C VAL A 58 -1.42 9.06 -1.19
N GLN A 59 -2.57 9.54 -1.65
CA GLN A 59 -3.10 9.22 -2.95
C GLN A 59 -2.67 10.24 -4.01
N SER A 60 -2.25 9.76 -5.18
CA SER A 60 -1.91 10.56 -6.35
C SER A 60 -2.40 9.84 -7.61
N GLY A 61 -3.52 10.30 -8.17
CA GLY A 61 -4.19 9.62 -9.28
C GLY A 61 -4.65 8.22 -8.89
N ASN A 62 -4.23 7.21 -9.65
CA ASN A 62 -4.52 5.81 -9.38
C ASN A 62 -3.48 5.11 -8.48
N SER A 63 -2.53 5.86 -7.94
CA SER A 63 -1.47 5.32 -7.09
C SER A 63 -1.63 5.80 -5.65
N ILE A 64 -1.32 4.91 -4.71
CA ILE A 64 -1.32 5.19 -3.28
C ILE A 64 0.06 4.82 -2.73
N SER A 65 0.70 5.78 -2.07
CA SER A 65 1.95 5.58 -1.35
C SER A 65 1.65 5.34 0.13
N PHE A 66 2.32 4.34 0.72
CA PHE A 66 2.19 3.99 2.13
C PHE A 66 3.44 4.41 2.89
N TYR A 67 3.23 4.94 4.08
CA TYR A 67 4.28 5.39 4.99
C TYR A 67 4.03 4.75 6.36
N LEU A 68 5.06 4.16 6.96
CA LEU A 68 4.92 3.48 8.25
C LEU A 68 4.38 4.45 9.31
N ASP A 69 3.36 4.03 10.04
CA ASP A 69 2.89 4.74 11.22
C ASP A 69 3.32 4.02 12.50
N GLU A 70 2.82 2.78 12.69
CA GLU A 70 3.10 1.97 13.86
C GLU A 70 2.84 0.48 13.59
N PRO A 71 3.49 -0.44 14.33
CA PRO A 71 3.07 -1.84 14.36
C PRO A 71 1.75 -1.99 15.11
N ILE A 72 0.85 -2.84 14.60
CA ILE A 72 -0.42 -3.20 15.25
C ILE A 72 -0.27 -4.54 15.97
N GLU A 73 0.28 -5.54 15.29
CA GLU A 73 0.48 -6.88 15.83
C GLU A 73 1.86 -7.41 15.43
N LEU A 74 2.57 -7.98 16.40
CA LEU A 74 3.92 -8.52 16.23
C LEU A 74 3.98 -9.96 16.71
N GLY A 75 4.29 -10.86 15.78
CA GLY A 75 4.81 -12.18 16.10
C GLY A 75 6.31 -12.13 16.39
N ARG A 76 6.92 -13.31 16.50
CA ARG A 76 8.33 -13.45 16.90
C ARG A 76 9.29 -12.65 16.01
N GLY A 77 9.10 -12.70 14.70
CA GLY A 77 9.93 -11.96 13.74
C GLY A 77 9.80 -10.45 13.92
N GLY A 78 8.57 -9.95 14.03
CA GLY A 78 8.29 -8.54 14.26
C GLY A 78 8.83 -8.00 15.58
N MET A 79 8.76 -8.78 16.67
CA MET A 79 9.28 -8.37 17.99
C MET A 79 10.81 -8.21 18.04
N MET A 80 11.54 -8.78 17.08
CA MET A 80 13.01 -8.65 17.01
C MET A 80 13.47 -7.38 16.29
N LEU A 81 12.55 -6.64 15.66
CA LEU A 81 12.86 -5.43 14.94
C LEU A 81 12.88 -4.22 15.88
N ASP A 82 13.81 -3.31 15.62
CA ASP A 82 13.88 -2.02 16.30
C ASP A 82 12.96 -1.01 15.61
N TRP A 83 11.66 -1.05 15.94
CA TRP A 83 10.62 -0.24 15.29
C TRP A 83 10.85 1.27 15.42
N ASP A 84 11.49 1.71 16.49
CA ASP A 84 11.79 3.13 16.72
C ASP A 84 12.87 3.66 15.77
N SER A 85 13.68 2.77 15.18
CA SER A 85 14.70 3.11 14.19
C SER A 85 14.15 3.28 12.77
N PHE A 86 12.86 3.00 12.54
CA PHE A 86 12.26 3.03 11.21
C PHE A 86 11.72 4.41 10.86
N SER A 87 12.01 4.87 9.65
CA SER A 87 11.51 6.14 9.15
C SER A 87 10.00 6.08 8.89
N LYS A 88 9.27 7.05 9.44
CA LYS A 88 7.86 7.30 9.10
C LYS A 88 7.68 8.14 7.83
N ASN A 89 8.77 8.67 7.27
CA ASN A 89 8.75 9.57 6.12
C ASN A 89 9.17 8.88 4.81
N GLU A 90 9.73 7.68 4.90
CA GLU A 90 10.11 6.88 3.73
C GLU A 90 8.95 5.98 3.30
N LYS A 91 8.79 5.80 1.98
CA LYS A 91 7.72 4.96 1.45
C LYS A 91 8.04 3.50 1.70
N ILE A 92 7.17 2.81 2.43
CA ILE A 92 7.28 1.36 2.63
C ILE A 92 6.68 0.57 1.47
N ALA A 93 5.68 1.13 0.79
CA ALA A 93 5.04 0.51 -0.36
C ALA A 93 4.40 1.54 -1.29
N VAL A 94 4.14 1.13 -2.53
CA VAL A 94 3.29 1.86 -3.48
C VAL A 94 2.37 0.87 -4.16
N VAL A 95 1.08 1.16 -4.20
CA VAL A 95 0.10 0.40 -4.99
C VAL A 95 -0.43 1.25 -6.13
N THR A 96 -0.54 0.66 -7.31
CA THR A 96 -1.21 1.25 -8.47
C THR A 96 -2.45 0.43 -8.81
N ILE A 97 -3.61 1.05 -8.73
CA ILE A 97 -4.92 0.38 -8.89
C ILE A 97 -5.40 0.48 -10.34
N ASN A 98 -5.94 -0.63 -10.83
CA ASN A 98 -6.57 -0.75 -12.14
C ASN A 98 -7.79 -1.68 -12.07
N GLY A 99 -8.97 -1.09 -11.83
CA GLY A 99 -10.22 -1.84 -11.65
C GLY A 99 -10.22 -2.63 -10.34
N ASN A 100 -10.44 -3.95 -10.43
CA ASN A 100 -10.42 -4.89 -9.29
C ASN A 100 -9.04 -5.53 -9.04
N LYS A 101 -8.02 -5.11 -9.79
CA LYS A 101 -6.64 -5.58 -9.66
C LYS A 101 -5.72 -4.40 -9.39
N ALA A 102 -4.70 -4.62 -8.58
CA ALA A 102 -3.67 -3.64 -8.34
C ALA A 102 -2.28 -4.27 -8.37
N SER A 103 -1.29 -3.44 -8.68
CA SER A 103 0.12 -3.80 -8.66
C SER A 103 0.77 -3.11 -7.47
N LEU A 104 1.28 -3.90 -6.51
CA LEU A 104 1.93 -3.41 -5.30
C LEU A 104 3.44 -3.61 -5.39
N SER A 105 4.20 -2.54 -5.16
CA SER A 105 5.65 -2.56 -4.96
C SER A 105 5.94 -2.43 -3.47
N TRP A 106 6.64 -3.39 -2.89
CA TRP A 106 7.09 -3.38 -1.50
C TRP A 106 8.56 -2.96 -1.43
N ASN A 107 8.87 -1.98 -0.59
CA ASN A 107 10.25 -1.54 -0.37
C ASN A 107 10.88 -2.16 0.88
N GLY A 108 10.09 -2.44 1.92
CA GLY A 108 10.58 -2.81 3.24
C GLY A 108 10.42 -1.69 4.27
N PHE A 109 10.95 -1.90 5.47
CA PHE A 109 11.07 -0.87 6.49
C PHE A 109 12.41 -0.15 6.34
N PHE A 110 12.40 1.18 6.21
CA PHE A 110 13.63 1.94 6.09
C PHE A 110 14.25 2.22 7.46
N GLU A 111 15.40 1.62 7.74
CA GLU A 111 16.16 1.81 8.97
C GLU A 111 17.06 3.05 8.84
N THR A 112 16.77 4.11 9.60
CA THR A 112 17.45 5.41 9.46
C THR A 112 18.94 5.34 9.79
N ASN A 113 19.31 4.49 10.75
CA ASN A 113 20.68 4.36 11.23
C ASN A 113 21.61 3.71 10.20
N LYS A 114 21.06 2.81 9.36
CA LYS A 114 21.83 2.09 8.34
C LYS A 114 21.52 2.56 6.92
N SER A 115 20.60 3.50 6.76
CA SER A 115 20.17 4.07 5.47
C SER A 115 19.79 2.99 4.44
N GLN A 116 19.02 1.99 4.88
CA GLN A 116 18.64 0.86 4.03
C GLN A 116 17.24 0.36 4.36
N TYR A 117 16.63 -0.30 3.38
CA TYR A 117 15.40 -1.05 3.59
C TYR A 117 15.70 -2.46 4.10
N ILE A 118 15.01 -2.88 5.15
CA ILE A 118 15.04 -4.23 5.72
C ILE A 118 13.65 -4.86 5.67
N TRP A 119 13.54 -6.16 5.99
CA TRP A 119 12.29 -6.92 5.88
C TRP A 119 11.72 -6.88 4.44
N VAL A 120 12.62 -6.93 3.46
CA VAL A 120 12.25 -6.85 2.05
C VAL A 120 11.81 -8.22 1.56
N SER A 121 12.65 -9.24 1.77
CA SER A 121 12.44 -10.62 1.29
C SER A 121 11.50 -11.44 2.18
N GLU A 122 11.26 -10.97 3.41
CA GLU A 122 10.50 -11.64 4.45
C GLU A 122 9.01 -11.26 4.42
N SER A 123 8.63 -10.31 3.57
CA SER A 123 7.26 -9.85 3.37
C SER A 123 6.51 -10.76 2.39
N GLU A 124 5.20 -10.95 2.59
CA GLU A 124 4.34 -11.60 1.58
C GLU A 124 4.27 -10.81 0.28
N PHE A 125 4.56 -9.51 0.35
CA PHE A 125 4.60 -8.62 -0.80
C PHE A 125 5.93 -8.69 -1.56
N TYR A 126 6.85 -9.56 -1.15
CA TYR A 126 8.08 -9.80 -1.88
C TYR A 126 7.83 -10.66 -3.12
N SER A 127 8.33 -10.21 -4.27
CA SER A 127 8.32 -10.99 -5.52
C SER A 127 9.76 -11.28 -5.93
N GLN A 128 10.10 -12.56 -6.12
CA GLN A 128 11.39 -12.98 -6.68
C GLN A 128 11.43 -12.76 -8.20
N GLY A 129 12.58 -12.33 -8.72
CA GLY A 129 12.86 -12.20 -10.16
C GLY A 129 12.86 -10.76 -10.70
N SER A 130 12.67 -10.58 -12.02
CA SER A 130 12.69 -9.27 -12.69
C SER A 130 11.44 -8.41 -12.41
N ARG A 131 10.41 -8.99 -11.78
CA ARG A 131 9.17 -8.30 -11.41
C ARG A 131 9.28 -7.80 -9.96
N LYS A 132 9.32 -6.47 -9.81
CA LYS A 132 9.35 -5.77 -8.51
C LYS A 132 8.00 -5.70 -7.80
N ASN A 133 6.92 -6.15 -8.44
CA ASN A 133 5.55 -5.92 -7.98
C ASN A 133 4.78 -7.23 -7.82
N VAL A 134 3.94 -7.28 -6.79
CA VAL A 134 2.97 -8.34 -6.52
C VAL A 134 1.58 -7.87 -6.96
N ALA A 135 0.79 -8.79 -7.54
CA ALA A 135 -0.60 -8.51 -7.85
C ALA A 135 -1.47 -8.72 -6.60
N ILE A 136 -2.33 -7.75 -6.30
CA ILE A 136 -3.37 -7.87 -5.27
C ILE A 136 -4.74 -7.61 -5.92
N PHE A 137 -5.78 -8.16 -5.31
CA PHE A 137 -7.16 -8.11 -5.81
C PHE A 137 -8.08 -7.51 -4.76
N ARG A 138 -9.08 -6.76 -5.22
CA ARG A 138 -10.15 -6.29 -4.34
C ARG A 138 -10.93 -7.49 -3.84
N CYS A 139 -11.11 -7.60 -2.53
CA CYS A 139 -11.89 -8.66 -1.92
C CYS A 139 -13.36 -8.27 -1.90
N GLU A 140 -14.21 -9.20 -2.32
CA GLU A 140 -15.66 -9.10 -2.15
C GLU A 140 -16.00 -9.52 -0.71
N ILE A 141 -16.97 -8.83 -0.11
CA ILE A 141 -17.49 -9.12 1.23
C ILE A 141 -18.64 -10.13 1.11
#